data_AF-A0A350D8M9-F1
#
_entry.id   AF-A0A350D8M9-F1
#
_cell.length_a   1.000
_cell.length_b   1.000
_cell.length_c   1.000
_cell.angle_alpha   90.00
_cell.angle_beta   90.00
_cell.angle_gamma   90.00
#
_symmetry.space_group_name_H-M   'P 1'
#
loop_
_entity.id
_entity.type
_entity.pdbx_description
1 polymer ?
#
loop_
_entity_poly.entity_id
_entity_poly.type
_entity_poly.pdbx_seq_one_letter_code
_entity_poly.pdbx_strand_id
1 'polypeptide(L)'
;MGLKILSFKPDLLTIPYVIEDALDSLRRLGHTTRLLDLHRAEKEPRKYAMRLIEELNDFRPDFIFSVDHLGVAPRIFSQLKIPYASWFIDEPKRCLDPLQGLDKEELTQYCLPFVCDRAYIEELKGSGFKEVLYLPLAANSSIFKEMRLSKKDENKYKCNISFAGGSDITHYRRHCLELKEEKIQVLIDEIINCHIQRPEEDITCILEEIQKRFPYTLSFKDDSHKKAVLLGLEFAAMTKFRKEV
;
A
#
# COMPACT_ATOMS: atom_id res chain seq x y z
N MET A 1 -14.09 29.23 -3.77
CA MET A 1 -14.94 28.33 -4.59
C MET A 1 -14.55 26.91 -4.23
N GLY A 2 -15.49 26.07 -3.83
CA GLY A 2 -15.20 24.68 -3.43
C GLY A 2 -15.07 23.77 -4.66
N LEU A 3 -14.02 22.96 -4.73
CA LEU A 3 -13.83 21.96 -5.78
C LEU A 3 -14.59 20.67 -5.45
N LYS A 4 -14.95 19.90 -6.48
CA LYS A 4 -15.43 18.53 -6.39
C LYS A 4 -14.28 17.56 -6.61
N ILE A 5 -14.04 16.67 -5.65
CA ILE A 5 -12.86 15.83 -5.58
C ILE A 5 -13.29 14.38 -5.47
N LEU A 6 -12.94 13.55 -6.45
CA LEU A 6 -13.22 12.12 -6.43
C LEU A 6 -11.96 11.37 -5.99
N SER A 7 -12.14 10.34 -5.17
CA SER A 7 -11.08 9.41 -4.77
C SER A 7 -11.59 7.98 -4.78
N PHE A 8 -10.70 7.02 -4.55
CA PHE A 8 -10.99 5.58 -4.65
C PHE A 8 -10.73 4.89 -3.33
N LYS A 9 -11.54 3.90 -2.99
CA LYS A 9 -11.34 3.07 -1.82
C LYS A 9 -10.57 1.79 -2.21
N PRO A 10 -9.28 1.66 -1.85
CA PRO A 10 -8.48 0.48 -2.20
C PRO A 10 -8.74 -0.69 -1.25
N ASP A 11 -8.60 -1.93 -1.73
CA ASP A 11 -8.71 -3.17 -0.91
C ASP A 11 -7.46 -3.42 -0.05
N LEU A 12 -7.17 -2.45 0.81
CA LEU A 12 -6.00 -2.44 1.67
C LEU A 12 -6.42 -2.13 3.12
N LEU A 13 -5.59 -2.55 4.07
CA LEU A 13 -5.93 -2.45 5.49
C LEU A 13 -5.84 -1.00 6.02
N THR A 14 -4.82 -0.25 5.63
CA THR A 14 -4.50 1.05 6.22
C THR A 14 -4.78 2.23 5.30
N ILE A 15 -4.49 2.10 4.01
CA ILE A 15 -4.65 3.17 3.02
C ILE A 15 -6.06 3.78 2.96
N PRO A 16 -7.16 3.01 3.08
CA PRO A 16 -8.50 3.61 3.10
C PRO A 16 -8.66 4.69 4.17
N TYR A 17 -8.07 4.50 5.36
CA TYR A 17 -8.13 5.48 6.44
C TYR A 17 -7.32 6.74 6.12
N VAL A 18 -6.16 6.59 5.47
CA VAL A 18 -5.34 7.73 5.01
C VAL A 18 -6.11 8.56 3.98
N ILE A 19 -6.79 7.90 3.04
CA ILE A 19 -7.63 8.56 2.05
C ILE A 19 -8.81 9.26 2.73
N GLU A 20 -9.52 8.59 3.63
CA GLU A 20 -10.64 9.18 4.37
C GLU A 20 -10.21 10.42 5.17
N ASP A 21 -9.04 10.39 5.82
CA ASP A 21 -8.47 11.52 6.56
C ASP A 21 -8.11 12.71 5.64
N ALA A 22 -7.52 12.42 4.48
CA ALA A 22 -7.23 13.44 3.47
C ALA A 22 -8.54 14.06 2.93
N LEU A 23 -9.55 13.24 2.64
CA LEU A 23 -10.86 13.72 2.18
C LEU A 23 -11.56 14.55 3.27
N ASP A 24 -11.47 14.16 4.55
CA ASP A 24 -12.02 14.96 5.64
C ASP A 24 -11.38 16.35 5.72
N SER A 25 -10.06 16.40 5.56
CA SER A 25 -9.30 17.65 5.53
C SER A 25 -9.73 18.54 4.35
N LEU A 26 -9.90 17.95 3.16
CA LEU A 26 -10.39 18.66 1.97
C LEU A 26 -11.81 19.20 2.16
N ARG A 27 -12.70 18.44 2.82
CA ARG A 27 -14.05 18.93 3.16
C ARG A 27 -14.01 20.15 4.07
N ARG A 28 -13.13 20.17 5.08
CA ARG A 28 -12.96 21.31 5.98
C ARG A 28 -12.41 22.56 5.30
N LEU A 29 -11.66 22.39 4.23
CA LEU A 29 -11.22 23.49 3.35
C LEU A 29 -12.34 24.00 2.43
N GLY A 30 -13.55 23.45 2.53
CA GLY A 30 -14.72 23.88 1.77
C GLY A 30 -14.88 23.15 0.43
N HIS A 31 -14.25 22.00 0.24
CA HIS A 31 -14.41 21.17 -0.96
C HIS A 31 -15.49 20.10 -0.77
N THR A 32 -16.03 19.61 -1.89
CA THR A 32 -16.94 18.46 -1.91
C THR A 32 -16.14 17.23 -2.30
N THR A 33 -16.19 16.19 -1.49
CA THR A 33 -15.42 14.95 -1.74
C THR A 33 -16.36 13.77 -1.96
N ARG A 34 -15.98 12.83 -2.82
CA ARG A 34 -16.64 11.53 -2.95
C ARG A 34 -15.61 10.41 -2.99
N LEU A 35 -15.91 9.31 -2.30
CA LEU A 35 -15.08 8.11 -2.27
C LEU A 35 -15.80 7.00 -3.03
N LEU A 36 -15.20 6.54 -4.12
CA LEU A 36 -15.74 5.49 -4.96
C LEU A 36 -15.16 4.12 -4.56
N ASP A 37 -16.04 3.20 -4.20
CA ASP A 37 -15.67 1.82 -3.89
C ASP A 37 -15.77 0.94 -5.15
N LEU A 38 -14.61 0.47 -5.60
CA LEU A 38 -14.47 -0.38 -6.79
C LEU A 38 -14.01 -1.81 -6.47
N HIS A 39 -13.97 -2.24 -5.20
CA HIS A 39 -13.39 -3.54 -4.80
C HIS A 39 -13.87 -4.75 -5.64
N ARG A 40 -15.15 -4.76 -6.04
CA ARG A 40 -15.71 -5.83 -6.89
C ARG A 40 -15.51 -5.60 -8.38
N ALA A 41 -15.42 -4.34 -8.81
CA ALA A 41 -15.28 -3.96 -10.21
C ALA A 41 -13.82 -4.06 -10.69
N GLU A 42 -12.84 -3.88 -9.80
CA GLU A 42 -11.39 -4.00 -10.10
C GLU A 42 -11.00 -5.35 -10.72
N LYS A 43 -11.69 -6.43 -10.34
CA LYS A 43 -11.46 -7.77 -10.89
C LYS A 43 -11.99 -7.95 -12.32
N GLU A 44 -12.78 -6.99 -12.80
CA GLU A 44 -13.40 -7.00 -14.12
C GLU A 44 -13.21 -5.64 -14.83
N PRO A 45 -12.14 -5.47 -15.63
CA PRO A 45 -11.74 -4.16 -16.18
C PRO A 45 -12.85 -3.40 -16.91
N ARG A 46 -13.77 -4.11 -17.57
CA ARG A 46 -14.94 -3.50 -18.23
C ARG A 46 -15.93 -2.92 -17.22
N LYS A 47 -16.26 -3.66 -16.15
CA LYS A 47 -17.16 -3.16 -15.09
C LYS A 47 -16.52 -2.00 -14.33
N TYR A 48 -15.21 -2.08 -14.10
CA TYR A 48 -14.44 -0.97 -13.56
C TYR A 48 -14.62 0.29 -14.39
N ALA A 49 -14.31 0.22 -15.69
CA ALA A 49 -14.39 1.37 -16.59
C ALA A 49 -15.82 1.94 -16.68
N MET A 50 -16.84 1.08 -16.77
CA MET A 50 -18.23 1.52 -16.80
C MET A 50 -18.62 2.28 -15.53
N ARG A 51 -18.34 1.72 -14.34
CA ARG A 51 -18.65 2.38 -13.06
C ARG A 51 -17.89 3.69 -12.89
N LEU A 52 -16.63 3.73 -13.28
CA LEU A 52 -15.84 4.95 -13.27
C LEU A 52 -16.48 6.02 -14.18
N ILE A 53 -16.87 5.65 -15.41
CA ILE A 53 -17.50 6.59 -16.35
C ILE A 53 -18.85 7.08 -15.83
N GLU A 54 -19.68 6.21 -15.24
CA GLU A 54 -20.94 6.59 -14.58
C GLU A 54 -20.68 7.62 -13.48
N GLU A 55 -19.69 7.35 -12.63
CA GLU A 55 -19.32 8.23 -11.52
C GLU A 55 -18.78 9.59 -11.99
N LEU A 56 -17.92 9.59 -13.01
CA LEU A 56 -17.39 10.82 -13.61
C LEU A 56 -18.50 11.68 -14.22
N ASN A 57 -19.52 11.06 -14.81
CA ASN A 57 -20.66 11.77 -15.40
C ASN A 57 -21.63 12.35 -14.36
N ASP A 58 -21.87 11.62 -13.27
CA ASP A 58 -22.75 12.04 -12.17
C ASP A 58 -22.09 13.11 -11.30
N PHE A 59 -20.92 12.80 -10.74
CA PHE A 59 -20.27 13.67 -9.78
C PHE A 59 -19.64 14.89 -10.45
N ARG A 60 -19.07 14.69 -11.65
CA ARG A 60 -18.29 15.67 -12.42
C ARG A 60 -17.19 16.29 -11.56
N PRO A 61 -16.18 15.51 -11.15
CA PRO A 61 -15.10 16.02 -10.33
C PRO A 61 -14.29 17.08 -11.10
N ASP A 62 -13.84 18.10 -10.38
CA ASP A 62 -12.88 19.08 -10.89
C ASP A 62 -11.47 18.47 -10.94
N PHE A 63 -11.14 17.56 -10.01
CA PHE A 63 -9.94 16.74 -10.07
C PHE A 63 -10.10 15.43 -9.29
N ILE A 64 -9.21 14.47 -9.55
CA ILE A 64 -9.14 13.20 -8.84
C ILE A 64 -8.00 13.23 -7.80
N PHE A 65 -8.24 12.73 -6.59
CA PHE A 65 -7.20 12.54 -5.57
C PHE A 65 -6.97 11.06 -5.33
N SER A 66 -5.72 10.62 -5.31
CA SER A 66 -5.32 9.25 -5.03
C SER A 66 -4.11 9.21 -4.10
N VAL A 67 -4.00 8.13 -3.33
CA VAL A 67 -2.81 7.77 -2.56
C VAL A 67 -2.14 6.59 -3.27
N ASP A 68 -0.82 6.67 -3.45
CA ASP A 68 -0.01 5.64 -4.12
C ASP A 68 -0.53 5.21 -5.50
N HIS A 69 -1.20 6.13 -6.19
CA HIS A 69 -1.76 5.89 -7.52
C HIS A 69 -2.83 4.79 -7.56
N LEU A 70 -3.42 4.46 -6.40
CA LEU A 70 -4.45 3.43 -6.29
C LEU A 70 -5.78 3.90 -6.90
N GLY A 71 -6.40 3.02 -7.70
CA GLY A 71 -7.68 3.28 -8.36
C GLY A 71 -7.64 4.31 -9.48
N VAL A 72 -6.46 4.77 -9.91
CA VAL A 72 -6.38 5.72 -11.04
C VAL A 72 -6.50 5.00 -12.38
N ALA A 73 -7.03 5.71 -13.38
CA ALA A 73 -7.10 5.25 -14.76
C ALA A 73 -6.50 6.32 -15.69
N PRO A 74 -5.16 6.46 -15.77
CA PRO A 74 -4.52 7.60 -16.44
C PRO A 74 -4.93 7.77 -17.90
N ARG A 75 -5.09 6.68 -18.64
CA ARG A 75 -5.64 6.71 -20.01
C ARG A 75 -7.01 7.37 -20.10
N ILE A 76 -7.94 6.99 -19.22
CA ILE A 76 -9.30 7.57 -19.18
C ILE A 76 -9.23 9.05 -18.79
N PHE A 77 -8.44 9.38 -17.77
CA PHE A 77 -8.30 10.76 -17.30
C PHE A 77 -7.63 11.65 -18.34
N SER A 78 -6.64 11.15 -19.07
CA SER A 78 -6.00 11.87 -20.17
C SER A 78 -6.97 12.13 -21.33
N GLN A 79 -7.74 11.12 -21.74
CA GLN A 79 -8.77 11.27 -22.79
C GLN A 79 -9.85 12.28 -22.40
N LEU A 80 -10.28 12.28 -21.14
CA LEU A 80 -11.29 13.20 -20.61
C LEU A 80 -10.71 14.53 -20.13
N LYS A 81 -9.37 14.68 -20.17
CA LYS A 81 -8.63 15.86 -19.68
C LYS A 81 -8.93 16.22 -18.22
N ILE A 82 -9.13 15.19 -17.39
CA ILE A 82 -9.40 15.34 -15.97
C ILE A 82 -8.05 15.37 -15.23
N PRO A 83 -7.71 16.47 -14.54
CA PRO A 83 -6.50 16.52 -13.74
C PRO A 83 -6.62 15.60 -12.52
N TYR A 84 -5.49 15.06 -12.08
CA TYR A 84 -5.44 14.25 -10.89
C TYR A 84 -4.15 14.45 -10.09
N ALA A 85 -4.28 14.34 -8.78
CA ALA A 85 -3.20 14.39 -7.82
C ALA A 85 -2.97 12.98 -7.25
N SER A 86 -1.71 12.55 -7.23
CA SER A 86 -1.30 11.28 -6.65
C SER A 86 -0.31 11.53 -5.53
N TRP A 87 -0.71 11.28 -4.28
CA TRP A 87 0.14 11.40 -3.12
C TRP A 87 0.83 10.07 -2.83
N PHE A 88 2.11 10.00 -3.15
CA PHE A 88 2.97 8.85 -2.90
C PHE A 88 3.48 8.90 -1.45
N ILE A 89 2.98 7.97 -0.65
CA ILE A 89 3.46 7.69 0.69
C ILE A 89 4.42 6.49 0.70
N ASP A 90 4.28 5.60 -0.31
CA ASP A 90 5.22 4.54 -0.64
C ASP A 90 6.19 4.96 -1.77
N GLU A 91 7.11 4.05 -2.13
CA GLU A 91 8.07 4.26 -3.23
C GLU A 91 7.34 4.47 -4.59
N PRO A 92 7.49 5.64 -5.25
CA PRO A 92 6.73 5.95 -6.46
C PRO A 92 6.92 4.96 -7.61
N LYS A 93 8.14 4.41 -7.80
CA LYS A 93 8.40 3.39 -8.82
C LYS A 93 7.48 2.19 -8.67
N ARG A 94 7.42 1.63 -7.46
CA ARG A 94 6.57 0.48 -7.16
C ARG A 94 5.09 0.76 -7.41
N CYS A 95 4.64 1.98 -7.12
CA CYS A 95 3.26 2.41 -7.37
C CYS A 95 2.96 2.57 -8.87
N LEU A 96 3.96 2.95 -9.67
CA LEU A 96 3.84 3.19 -11.11
C LEU A 96 4.12 1.94 -11.96
N ASP A 97 4.84 0.94 -11.42
CA ASP A 97 5.20 -0.30 -12.10
C ASP A 97 4.03 -1.05 -12.77
N PRO A 98 2.83 -1.14 -12.16
CA PRO A 98 1.67 -1.75 -12.80
C PRO A 98 1.23 -1.05 -14.11
N LEU A 99 1.75 0.15 -14.39
CA LEU A 99 1.38 1.00 -15.51
C LEU A 99 2.47 1.12 -16.59
N GLN A 100 3.54 0.32 -16.55
CA GLN A 100 4.65 0.38 -17.51
C GLN A 100 4.26 0.19 -18.99
N GLY A 101 3.02 -0.19 -19.30
CA GLY A 101 2.47 -0.30 -20.65
C GLY A 101 1.67 0.92 -21.14
N LEU A 102 1.53 1.98 -20.33
CA LEU A 102 0.87 3.22 -20.75
C LEU A 102 1.84 4.15 -21.47
N ASP A 103 1.29 4.95 -22.40
CA ASP A 103 2.09 5.99 -23.02
C ASP A 103 2.50 7.02 -21.97
N LYS A 104 3.74 7.51 -22.08
CA LYS A 104 4.31 8.47 -21.12
C LYS A 104 3.40 9.69 -20.91
N GLU A 105 2.79 10.20 -21.99
CA GLU A 105 1.85 11.33 -21.91
C GLU A 105 0.54 10.98 -21.19
N GLU A 106 0.01 9.76 -21.37
CA GLU A 106 -1.18 9.29 -20.65
C GLU A 106 -0.95 9.29 -19.15
N LEU A 107 0.27 8.97 -18.73
CA LEU A 107 0.65 8.93 -17.32
C LEU A 107 0.92 10.33 -16.75
N THR A 108 1.67 11.18 -17.47
CA THR A 108 2.26 12.39 -16.87
C THR A 108 1.49 13.68 -17.14
N GLN A 109 0.73 13.79 -18.24
CA GLN A 109 0.21 15.10 -18.69
C GLN A 109 -0.79 15.74 -17.73
N TYR A 110 -1.66 14.92 -17.13
CA TYR A 110 -2.73 15.38 -16.23
C TYR A 110 -2.48 14.99 -14.76
N CYS A 111 -1.29 14.48 -14.45
CA CYS A 111 -0.92 14.05 -13.12
C CYS A 111 -0.06 15.12 -12.42
N LEU A 112 -0.42 15.43 -11.17
CA LEU A 112 0.43 16.14 -10.24
C LEU A 112 0.86 15.20 -9.09
N PRO A 113 2.08 14.64 -9.15
CA PRO A 113 2.65 13.88 -8.06
C PRO A 113 2.91 14.73 -6.82
N PHE A 114 2.52 14.22 -5.67
CA PHE A 114 2.98 14.65 -4.36
C PHE A 114 3.81 13.54 -3.73
N VAL A 115 4.98 13.84 -3.18
CA VAL A 115 5.87 12.85 -2.55
C VAL A 115 6.15 13.18 -1.09
N CYS A 116 6.15 12.14 -0.25
CA CYS A 116 6.48 12.25 1.17
C CYS A 116 7.99 12.39 1.44
N ASP A 117 8.83 11.96 0.50
CA ASP A 117 10.29 12.10 0.53
C ASP A 117 10.77 12.92 -0.67
N ARG A 118 11.61 13.93 -0.40
CA ARG A 118 12.17 14.83 -1.41
C ARG A 118 13.14 14.10 -2.35
N ALA A 119 13.70 12.96 -1.93
CA ALA A 119 14.60 12.15 -2.75
C ALA A 119 13.95 11.70 -4.07
N TYR A 120 12.63 11.54 -4.10
CA TYR A 120 11.90 11.10 -5.29
C TYR A 120 11.57 12.21 -6.31
N ILE A 121 11.80 13.48 -5.97
CA ILE A 121 11.37 14.62 -6.81
C ILE A 121 12.08 14.60 -8.17
N GLU A 122 13.41 14.55 -8.15
CA GLU A 122 14.21 14.63 -9.39
C GLU A 122 14.05 13.36 -10.24
N GLU A 123 13.87 12.21 -9.60
CA GLU A 123 13.56 10.96 -10.28
C GLU A 123 12.24 11.04 -11.05
N LEU A 124 11.16 11.48 -10.40
CA LEU A 124 9.85 11.60 -11.05
C LEU A 124 9.86 12.67 -12.16
N LYS A 125 10.55 13.79 -11.97
CA LYS A 125 10.75 14.77 -13.05
C LYS A 125 11.49 14.15 -14.24
N GLY A 126 12.55 13.37 -13.99
CA GLY A 126 13.27 12.62 -15.02
C GLY A 126 12.37 11.65 -15.78
N SER A 127 11.39 11.07 -15.09
CA SER A 127 10.33 10.21 -15.66
C SER A 127 9.26 10.97 -16.46
N GLY A 128 9.36 12.30 -16.57
CA GLY A 128 8.53 13.14 -17.44
C GLY A 128 7.33 13.81 -16.80
N PHE A 129 7.21 13.76 -15.47
CA PHE A 129 6.25 14.59 -14.76
C PHE A 129 6.71 16.05 -14.80
N LYS A 130 5.85 16.95 -15.28
CA LYS A 130 6.17 18.37 -15.45
C LYS A 130 6.45 19.05 -14.11
N GLU A 131 5.67 18.70 -13.09
CA GLU A 131 5.80 19.19 -11.73
C GLU A 131 5.69 18.01 -10.77
N VAL A 132 6.43 18.09 -9.67
CA VAL A 132 6.41 17.12 -8.58
C VAL A 132 6.55 17.93 -7.29
N LEU A 133 5.59 17.79 -6.39
CA LEU A 133 5.52 18.58 -5.17
C LEU A 133 5.83 17.73 -3.94
N TYR A 134 6.46 18.34 -2.93
CA TYR A 134 6.66 17.70 -1.65
C TYR A 134 5.41 17.85 -0.78
N LEU A 135 4.89 16.75 -0.25
CA LEU A 135 3.81 16.74 0.73
C LEU A 135 4.15 15.73 1.84
N PRO A 136 4.54 16.20 3.04
CA PRO A 136 4.92 15.31 4.13
C PRO A 136 3.74 14.48 4.63
N LEU A 137 4.05 13.37 5.29
CA LEU A 137 3.08 12.63 6.08
C LEU A 137 2.50 13.53 7.18
N ALA A 138 1.20 13.40 7.41
CA ALA A 138 0.47 14.13 8.43
C ALA A 138 -0.61 13.24 9.04
N ALA A 139 -0.98 13.53 10.30
CA ALA A 139 -2.11 12.92 10.96
C ALA A 139 -3.32 13.86 10.91
N ASN A 140 -4.52 13.31 10.79
CA ASN A 140 -5.75 14.08 10.93
C ASN A 140 -5.89 14.59 12.37
N SER A 141 -5.56 15.86 12.60
CA SER A 141 -5.56 16.51 13.91
C SER A 141 -6.94 16.58 14.58
N SER A 142 -8.00 16.22 13.87
CA SER A 142 -9.34 16.13 14.45
C SER A 142 -9.63 14.80 15.13
N ILE A 143 -8.94 13.75 14.69
CA ILE A 143 -8.98 12.39 15.22
C ILE A 143 -7.80 12.19 16.18
N PHE A 144 -6.59 12.44 15.70
CA PHE A 144 -5.34 12.30 16.44
C PHE A 144 -5.02 13.60 17.17
N LYS A 145 -5.61 13.73 18.36
CA LYS A 145 -5.41 14.88 19.25
C LYS A 145 -5.27 14.41 20.70
N GLU A 146 -4.78 15.31 21.54
CA GLU A 146 -4.65 15.05 22.97
C GLU A 146 -6.02 14.72 23.58
N MET A 147 -6.06 13.63 24.35
CA MET A 147 -7.25 13.18 25.08
C MET A 147 -7.05 13.40 26.57
N ARG A 148 -8.08 13.90 27.26
CA ARG A 148 -8.08 13.96 28.72
C ARG A 148 -8.46 12.59 29.28
N LEU A 149 -7.49 11.92 29.91
CA LEU A 149 -7.70 10.63 30.55
C LEU A 149 -8.21 10.79 31.98
N SER A 150 -9.05 9.87 32.42
CA SER A 150 -9.35 9.74 33.85
C SER A 150 -8.12 9.18 34.58
N LYS A 151 -7.98 9.45 35.90
CA LYS A 151 -6.90 8.83 36.70
C LYS A 151 -6.92 7.30 36.62
N LYS A 152 -8.11 6.71 36.44
CA LYS A 152 -8.29 5.26 36.28
C LYS A 152 -7.69 4.78 34.95
N ASP A 153 -7.97 5.47 33.86
CA ASP A 153 -7.45 5.12 32.53
C ASP A 153 -5.96 5.38 32.43
N GLU A 154 -5.48 6.48 33.01
CA GLU A 154 -4.05 6.77 33.11
C GLU A 154 -3.33 5.64 33.84
N ASN A 155 -3.80 5.23 35.03
CA ASN A 155 -3.20 4.12 35.77
C ASN A 155 -3.27 2.78 35.02
N LYS A 156 -4.28 2.57 34.16
CA LYS A 156 -4.47 1.33 33.40
C LYS A 156 -3.60 1.26 32.14
N TYR A 157 -3.45 2.37 31.42
CA TYR A 157 -2.83 2.41 30.10
C TYR A 157 -1.43 3.05 30.11
N LYS A 158 -1.00 3.64 31.23
CA LYS A 158 0.36 4.18 31.37
C LYS A 158 1.40 3.08 31.19
N CYS A 159 2.32 3.34 30.27
CA CYS A 159 3.48 2.51 30.01
C CYS A 159 4.66 3.42 29.65
N ASN A 160 5.90 2.91 29.77
CA ASN A 160 7.07 3.66 29.33
C ASN A 160 7.23 3.62 27.80
N ILE A 161 6.82 2.51 27.18
CA ILE A 161 6.94 2.26 25.75
C ILE A 161 5.64 1.58 25.30
N SER A 162 5.06 2.09 24.22
CA SER A 162 3.92 1.49 23.53
C SER A 162 4.26 1.26 22.06
N PHE A 163 3.78 0.16 21.49
CA PHE A 163 3.89 -0.14 20.06
C PHE A 163 2.48 -0.29 19.47
N ALA A 164 2.24 0.36 18.34
CA ALA A 164 1.00 0.24 17.57
C ALA A 164 1.37 -0.16 16.13
N GLY A 165 1.04 -1.39 15.76
CA GLY A 165 1.37 -1.93 14.45
C GLY A 165 0.64 -3.26 14.20
N GLY A 166 0.59 -3.67 12.94
CA GLY A 166 0.11 -5.00 12.58
C GLY A 166 1.06 -6.08 13.10
N SER A 167 0.49 -7.25 13.43
CA SER A 167 1.31 -8.42 13.71
C SER A 167 1.65 -9.26 12.48
N ASP A 168 1.04 -8.94 11.33
CA ASP A 168 1.20 -9.64 10.04
C ASP A 168 0.92 -11.15 10.06
N ILE A 169 0.30 -11.66 11.14
CA ILE A 169 -0.11 -13.05 11.30
C ILE A 169 -1.00 -13.58 10.17
N THR A 170 -1.78 -12.71 9.52
CA THR A 170 -2.62 -13.06 8.36
C THR A 170 -1.79 -13.34 7.11
N HIS A 171 -0.66 -12.64 6.92
CA HIS A 171 0.29 -12.94 5.85
C HIS A 171 0.96 -14.31 6.08
N TYR A 172 1.37 -14.59 7.32
CA TYR A 172 1.88 -15.91 7.73
C TYR A 172 0.90 -17.04 7.38
N ARG A 173 -0.36 -16.91 7.82
CA ARG A 173 -1.38 -17.94 7.58
C ARG A 173 -1.63 -18.17 6.09
N ARG A 174 -1.61 -17.13 5.26
CA ARG A 174 -1.81 -17.27 3.81
C ARG A 174 -0.69 -18.09 3.18
N HIS A 175 0.57 -17.78 3.49
CA HIS A 175 1.70 -18.49 2.90
C HIS A 175 1.79 -19.95 3.34
N CYS A 176 1.54 -20.26 4.62
CA CYS A 176 1.51 -21.65 5.09
C CYS A 176 0.35 -22.47 4.48
N LEU A 177 -0.78 -21.83 4.14
CA LEU A 177 -1.94 -22.53 3.53
C LEU A 177 -1.75 -22.79 2.02
N GLU A 178 -0.90 -22.01 1.35
CA GLU A 178 -0.62 -22.15 -0.09
C GLU A 178 0.40 -23.26 -0.38
N LEU A 179 1.32 -23.53 0.55
CA LEU A 179 2.39 -24.53 0.40
C LEU A 179 1.97 -25.87 1.02
N LYS A 180 1.07 -26.59 0.33
CA LYS A 180 0.41 -27.82 0.85
C LYS A 180 1.28 -29.08 0.87
N GLU A 181 2.50 -29.04 0.34
CA GLU A 181 3.37 -30.21 0.31
C GLU A 181 4.07 -30.41 1.67
N GLU A 182 3.74 -31.51 2.36
CA GLU A 182 4.24 -31.84 3.69
C GLU A 182 5.79 -31.81 3.78
N LYS A 183 6.48 -32.23 2.72
CA LYS A 183 7.95 -32.18 2.65
C LYS A 183 8.49 -30.75 2.58
N ILE A 184 7.82 -29.88 1.82
CA ILE A 184 8.19 -28.47 1.69
C ILE A 184 7.95 -27.73 3.02
N GLN A 185 6.94 -28.13 3.79
CA GLN A 185 6.68 -27.56 5.11
C GLN A 185 7.86 -27.74 6.08
N VAL A 186 8.54 -28.90 6.06
CA VAL A 186 9.72 -29.14 6.92
C VAL A 186 10.86 -28.18 6.59
N LEU A 187 11.12 -27.95 5.29
CA LEU A 187 12.11 -26.98 4.84
C LEU A 187 11.73 -25.56 5.29
N ILE A 188 10.47 -25.17 5.13
CA ILE A 188 9.95 -23.86 5.56
C ILE A 188 10.14 -23.67 7.06
N ASP A 189 9.76 -24.66 7.87
CA ASP A 189 9.88 -24.59 9.32
C ASP A 189 11.33 -24.44 9.75
N GLU A 190 12.27 -25.13 9.09
CA GLU A 190 13.70 -25.01 9.36
C GLU A 190 14.23 -23.61 9.00
N ILE A 191 13.83 -23.05 7.85
CA ILE A 191 14.18 -21.68 7.45
C ILE A 191 13.66 -20.68 8.50
N ILE A 192 12.39 -20.79 8.88
CA ILE A 192 11.74 -19.93 9.87
C ILE A 192 12.47 -20.02 11.22
N ASN A 193 12.70 -21.23 11.72
CA ASN A 193 13.39 -21.45 13.00
C ASN A 193 14.80 -20.86 12.97
N CYS A 194 15.50 -21.01 11.85
CA CYS A 194 16.84 -20.50 11.68
C CYS A 194 16.87 -18.96 11.67
N HIS A 195 15.93 -18.32 10.97
CA HIS A 195 15.82 -16.86 10.95
C HIS A 195 15.41 -16.28 12.30
N ILE A 196 14.60 -16.99 13.09
CA ILE A 196 14.30 -16.61 14.48
C ILE A 196 15.57 -16.53 15.35
N GLN A 197 16.54 -17.41 15.13
CA GLN A 197 17.81 -17.41 15.87
C GLN A 197 18.81 -16.37 15.34
N ARG A 198 18.63 -15.91 14.09
CA ARG A 198 19.56 -15.02 13.37
C ARG A 198 18.76 -13.91 12.64
N PRO A 199 18.04 -13.06 13.38
CA PRO A 199 17.10 -12.11 12.79
C PRO A 199 17.77 -10.99 11.97
N GLU A 200 19.06 -10.74 12.18
CA GLU A 200 19.86 -9.77 11.42
C GLU A 200 20.36 -10.29 10.07
N GLU A 201 20.30 -11.60 9.82
CA GLU A 201 20.72 -12.18 8.55
C GLU A 201 19.61 -12.07 7.49
N ASP A 202 19.99 -11.73 6.25
CA ASP A 202 19.08 -11.72 5.10
C ASP A 202 18.46 -13.12 4.91
N ILE A 203 17.12 -13.19 4.84
CA ILE A 203 16.41 -14.45 4.73
C ILE A 203 16.75 -15.23 3.46
N THR A 204 17.21 -14.54 2.41
CA THR A 204 17.70 -15.15 1.17
C THR A 204 18.95 -15.98 1.43
N CYS A 205 19.87 -15.48 2.27
CA CYS A 205 21.08 -16.21 2.65
C CYS A 205 20.71 -17.45 3.48
N ILE A 206 19.78 -17.32 4.43
CA ILE A 206 19.29 -18.44 5.23
C ILE A 206 18.60 -19.48 4.34
N LEU A 207 17.75 -19.05 3.41
CA LEU A 207 17.10 -19.93 2.44
C LEU A 207 18.14 -20.74 1.64
N GLU A 208 19.15 -20.06 1.08
CA GLU A 208 20.19 -20.70 0.28
C GLU A 208 21.04 -21.69 1.10
N GLU A 209 21.32 -21.37 2.37
CA GLU A 209 22.02 -22.24 3.30
C GLU A 209 21.21 -23.50 3.62
N ILE A 210 19.96 -23.32 4.06
CA ILE A 210 19.12 -24.42 4.52
C ILE A 210 18.74 -25.34 3.36
N GLN A 211 18.38 -24.81 2.19
CA GLN A 211 18.02 -25.64 1.04
C GLN A 211 19.13 -26.62 0.60
N LYS A 212 20.41 -26.29 0.81
CA LYS A 212 21.52 -27.21 0.52
C LYS A 212 21.50 -28.49 1.38
N ARG A 213 20.77 -28.46 2.50
CA ARG A 213 20.63 -29.60 3.45
C ARG A 213 19.44 -30.50 3.12
N PHE A 214 18.58 -30.10 2.17
CA PHE A 214 17.38 -30.83 1.82
C PHE A 214 17.44 -31.32 0.36
N PRO A 215 16.80 -32.47 0.04
CA PRO A 215 16.77 -33.00 -1.32
C PRO A 215 15.76 -32.28 -2.24
N TYR A 216 15.14 -31.21 -1.76
CA TYR A 216 14.14 -30.40 -2.45
C TYR A 216 14.38 -28.92 -2.15
N THR A 217 13.94 -28.06 -3.07
CA THR A 217 14.08 -26.60 -2.99
C THR A 217 12.74 -25.93 -3.18
N LEU A 218 12.60 -24.72 -2.65
CA LEU A 218 11.52 -23.81 -3.02
C LEU A 218 11.71 -23.39 -4.48
N SER A 219 10.66 -23.59 -5.27
CA SER A 219 10.60 -23.13 -6.65
C SER A 219 9.82 -21.82 -6.73
N PHE A 220 10.30 -20.92 -7.60
CA PHE A 220 9.70 -19.61 -7.81
C PHE A 220 9.26 -19.50 -9.27
N LYS A 221 8.15 -18.80 -9.50
CA LYS A 221 7.57 -18.65 -10.86
C LYS A 221 8.30 -17.55 -11.61
N ASP A 222 8.63 -16.49 -10.88
CA ASP A 222 9.31 -15.29 -11.31
C ASP A 222 9.90 -14.59 -10.07
N ASP A 223 10.61 -13.48 -10.26
CA ASP A 223 11.24 -12.71 -9.19
C ASP A 223 10.22 -12.08 -8.23
N SER A 224 9.02 -11.73 -8.71
CA SER A 224 7.96 -11.18 -7.87
C SER A 224 7.40 -12.25 -6.92
N HIS A 225 7.20 -13.48 -7.41
CA HIS A 225 6.82 -14.63 -6.61
C HIS A 225 7.90 -14.95 -5.57
N LYS A 226 9.19 -14.88 -5.97
CA LYS A 226 10.31 -15.07 -5.03
C LYS A 226 10.27 -14.04 -3.90
N LYS A 227 10.18 -12.75 -4.21
CA LYS A 227 10.11 -11.68 -3.19
C LYS A 227 8.92 -11.86 -2.25
N ALA A 228 7.74 -12.22 -2.78
CA ALA A 228 6.55 -12.45 -1.98
C ALA A 228 6.73 -13.63 -1.01
N VAL A 229 7.32 -14.75 -1.47
CA VAL A 229 7.58 -15.92 -0.61
C VAL A 229 8.61 -15.58 0.47
N LEU A 230 9.71 -14.89 0.13
CA LEU A 230 10.74 -14.48 1.09
C LEU A 230 10.18 -13.57 2.18
N LEU A 231 9.43 -12.54 1.80
CA LEU A 231 8.73 -11.66 2.76
C LEU A 231 7.76 -12.45 3.65
N GLY A 232 7.07 -13.42 3.08
CA GLY A 232 6.20 -14.33 3.82
C GLY A 232 6.94 -15.14 4.89
N LEU A 233 8.16 -15.61 4.59
CA LEU A 233 9.01 -16.34 5.53
C LEU A 233 9.54 -15.43 6.66
N GLU A 234 9.87 -14.16 6.37
CA GLU A 234 10.27 -13.18 7.39
C GLU A 234 9.12 -12.92 8.36
N PHE A 235 7.92 -12.64 7.83
CA PHE A 235 6.73 -12.46 8.65
C PHE A 235 6.39 -13.69 9.46
N ALA A 236 6.61 -14.90 8.91
CA ALA A 236 6.42 -16.15 9.63
C ALA A 236 7.36 -16.26 10.84
N ALA A 237 8.64 -15.98 10.64
CA ALA A 237 9.64 -15.97 11.71
C ALA A 237 9.30 -14.93 12.78
N MET A 238 8.95 -13.71 12.39
CA MET A 238 8.54 -12.65 13.32
C MET A 238 7.30 -13.05 14.14
N THR A 239 6.28 -13.61 13.48
CA THR A 239 5.03 -14.02 14.14
C THR A 239 5.28 -15.12 15.16
N LYS A 240 6.07 -16.14 14.78
CA LYS A 240 6.44 -17.26 15.66
C LYS A 240 7.35 -16.82 16.82
N PHE A 241 8.30 -15.92 16.56
CA PHE A 241 9.14 -15.32 17.61
C PHE A 241 8.30 -14.56 18.65
N ARG A 242 7.28 -13.83 18.20
CA ARG A 242 6.33 -13.10 19.05
C ARG A 242 5.32 -14.00 19.77
N LYS A 243 5.30 -15.31 19.49
CA LYS A 243 4.38 -16.30 20.06
C LYS A 243 2.90 -16.01 19.75
N GLU A 244 2.62 -15.47 18.58
CA GLU A 244 1.23 -15.22 18.13
C GLU A 244 0.59 -16.43 17.42
N VAL A 245 1.38 -17.48 17.18
CA VAL A 245 1.00 -18.77 16.59
C VAL A 245 1.77 -19.91 17.24
#